data_AF-S9VIT5-F1
#
_entry.id   AF-S9VIT5-F1
#
_cell.length_a   1.000
_cell.length_b   1.000
_cell.length_c   1.000
_cell.angle_alpha   90.00
_cell.angle_beta   90.00
_cell.angle_gamma   90.00
#
_symmetry.space_group_name_H-M   'P 1'
#
loop_
_entity.id
_entity.type
_entity.pdbx_description
1 polymer ?
#
loop_
_entity_poly.entity_id
_entity_poly.type
_entity_poly.pdbx_seq_one_letter_code
_entity_poly.pdbx_strand_id
1 'polypeptide(L)'
;MLSSYLRKRVSVVTVDGRNLVGILWSADQLFNIVLSEAIERVAAPSDSDYFVSDGSDGVEEEQVGTWMGRGTDIVSIGLVDVFKEAQEVVSSWRGRDIPPSSALAA
;
A
#
# COMPACT_ATOMS: atom_id res chain seq x y z
N MET A 1 10.01 8.06 -15.40
CA MET A 1 10.01 6.59 -15.53
C MET A 1 10.25 5.96 -14.17
N LEU A 2 9.61 4.83 -13.87
CA LEU A 2 9.80 4.07 -12.62
C LEU A 2 11.18 3.42 -12.46
N SER A 3 12.10 3.62 -13.42
CA SER A 3 13.45 3.08 -13.38
C SER A 3 14.22 3.46 -12.11
N SER A 4 13.96 4.64 -11.53
CA SER A 4 14.58 5.07 -10.26
C SER A 4 14.02 4.38 -9.01
N TYR A 5 12.93 3.63 -9.15
CA TYR A 5 12.22 2.91 -8.09
C TYR A 5 12.55 1.41 -8.11
N LEU A 6 13.17 0.92 -9.18
CA LEU A 6 13.60 -0.48 -9.30
C LEU A 6 14.56 -0.86 -8.17
N ARG A 7 14.35 -2.07 -7.63
CA ARG A 7 15.07 -2.66 -6.50
C ARG A 7 14.98 -1.84 -5.20
N LYS A 8 13.97 -0.97 -5.08
CA LYS A 8 13.68 -0.23 -3.86
C LYS A 8 12.34 -0.66 -3.29
N ARG A 9 12.17 -0.44 -1.98
CA ARG A 9 10.90 -0.63 -1.29
C ARG A 9 9.95 0.48 -1.72
N VAL A 10 8.78 0.09 -2.19
CA VAL A 10 7.72 0.99 -2.66
C VAL A 10 6.40 0.63 -1.98
N SER A 11 5.54 1.64 -1.82
CA SER A 11 4.14 1.48 -1.45
C SER A 11 3.30 1.74 -2.70
N VAL A 12 2.41 0.81 -2.98
CA VAL A 12 1.55 0.82 -4.16
C VAL A 12 0.11 0.89 -3.69
N VAL A 13 -0.59 1.93 -4.14
CA VAL A 13 -2.03 2.06 -3.91
C VAL A 13 -2.75 1.64 -5.19
N THR A 14 -3.75 0.79 -5.02
CA THR A 14 -4.55 0.21 -6.09
C THR A 14 -5.92 0.87 -6.17
N VAL A 15 -6.63 0.66 -7.30
CA VAL A 15 -7.92 1.30 -7.61
C VAL A 15 -9.03 0.91 -6.63
N ASP A 16 -8.95 -0.28 -6.05
CA ASP A 16 -9.85 -0.81 -5.02
C ASP A 16 -9.51 -0.33 -3.60
N GLY A 17 -8.44 0.43 -3.41
CA GLY A 17 -8.05 1.01 -2.12
C GLY A 17 -6.94 0.25 -1.39
N ARG A 18 -6.44 -0.88 -1.93
CA ARG A 18 -5.43 -1.67 -1.21
C ARG A 18 -4.07 -0.98 -1.22
N ASN A 19 -3.34 -1.11 -0.11
CA ASN A 19 -1.97 -0.63 0.04
C ASN A 19 -0.99 -1.80 0.14
N LEU A 20 -0.19 -1.98 -0.92
CA LEU A 20 0.82 -3.03 -1.01
C LEU A 20 2.21 -2.44 -0.87
N VAL A 21 2.99 -2.93 0.10
CA VAL A 21 4.38 -2.54 0.29
C VAL A 21 5.29 -3.70 -0.07
N GLY A 22 6.24 -3.46 -0.97
CA GLY A 22 7.17 -4.50 -1.42
C GLY A 22 8.35 -3.93 -2.20
N ILE A 23 9.20 -4.81 -2.72
CA ILE A 23 10.35 -4.43 -3.54
C ILE A 23 9.94 -4.44 -5.01
N LEU A 24 10.08 -3.30 -5.70
CA LEU A 24 9.77 -3.21 -7.12
C LEU A 24 10.85 -3.89 -7.97
N TRP A 25 10.55 -5.05 -8.53
CA TRP A 25 11.50 -5.80 -9.38
C TRP A 25 11.44 -5.40 -10.85
N SER A 26 10.23 -5.18 -11.36
CA SER A 26 9.99 -4.87 -12.75
C SER A 26 8.86 -3.87 -12.89
N ALA A 27 8.98 -3.01 -13.89
CA ALA A 27 7.94 -2.09 -14.31
C ALA A 27 8.06 -1.90 -15.82
N ASP A 28 6.92 -1.92 -16.53
CA ASP A 28 6.87 -1.58 -17.95
C ASP A 28 6.34 -0.16 -18.21
N GLN A 29 6.20 0.21 -19.48
CA GLN A 29 5.70 1.53 -19.89
C GLN A 29 4.21 1.74 -19.59
N LEU A 30 3.46 0.67 -19.38
CA LEU A 30 2.04 0.69 -19.05
C LEU A 30 1.79 0.64 -17.54
N PHE A 31 2.86 0.71 -16.72
CA PHE A 31 2.80 0.57 -15.27
C PHE A 31 2.35 -0.81 -14.78
N ASN A 32 2.47 -1.86 -15.60
CA ASN A 32 2.43 -3.21 -15.08
C ASN A 32 3.69 -3.43 -14.24
N ILE A 33 3.53 -3.92 -13.02
CA ILE A 33 4.61 -4.03 -12.05
C ILE A 33 4.67 -5.41 -11.41
N VAL A 34 5.87 -5.79 -10.99
CA VAL A 34 6.11 -6.98 -10.17
C VAL A 34 6.75 -6.53 -8.86
N LEU A 35 6.08 -6.86 -7.75
CA LEU A 35 6.59 -6.71 -6.40
C LEU A 35 7.05 -8.07 -5.88
N SER A 36 8.19 -8.10 -5.20
CA SER A 36 8.55 -9.22 -4.32
C SER A 36 8.39 -8.81 -2.87
N GLU A 37 8.24 -9.80 -2.00
CA GLU A 37 8.10 -9.59 -0.55
C GLU A 37 6.98 -8.58 -0.24
N ALA A 38 5.93 -8.63 -1.05
CA ALA A 38 4.75 -7.80 -0.91
C ALA A 38 4.02 -8.15 0.38
N ILE A 39 3.70 -7.09 1.13
CA ILE A 39 2.91 -7.11 2.34
C ILE A 39 1.75 -6.15 2.09
N GLU A 40 0.55 -6.63 2.32
CA GLU A 40 -0.65 -5.80 2.31
C GLU A 40 -0.85 -5.16 3.66
N ARG A 41 -1.13 -3.86 3.67
CA ARG A 41 -1.44 -3.09 4.86
C ARG A 41 -2.92 -2.77 4.89
N VAL A 42 -3.61 -3.32 5.87
CA VAL A 42 -5.05 -3.13 6.06
C VAL A 42 -5.25 -2.25 7.29
N ALA A 43 -5.89 -1.09 7.09
CA ALA A 43 -6.21 -0.16 8.17
C ALA A 43 -7.66 -0.33 8.64
N ALA A 44 -8.11 0.52 9.57
CA ALA A 44 -9.49 0.45 10.07
C ALA A 44 -10.50 0.73 8.95
N PRO A 45 -11.69 0.09 8.94
CA PRO A 45 -12.67 0.22 7.88
C PRO A 45 -13.00 1.69 7.53
N SER A 46 -13.00 2.01 6.24
CA SER A 46 -13.18 3.38 5.71
C SER A 46 -14.53 4.02 6.06
N ASP A 47 -15.58 3.21 6.22
CA ASP A 47 -16.95 3.63 6.55
C ASP A 47 -17.17 3.90 8.06
N SER A 48 -16.15 3.70 8.89
CA SER A 48 -16.26 3.98 10.33
C SER A 48 -16.03 5.46 10.62
N ASP A 49 -17.10 6.18 10.98
CA ASP A 49 -17.07 7.57 11.48
C ASP A 49 -16.51 7.67 12.92
N TYR A 50 -16.21 6.54 13.54
CA TYR A 50 -15.72 6.49 14.91
C TYR A 50 -14.23 6.73 14.97
N PHE A 51 -13.85 7.70 15.82
CA PHE A 51 -12.50 7.82 16.34
C PHE A 51 -12.19 6.56 17.15
N VAL A 52 -11.59 5.61 16.44
CA VAL A 52 -10.91 4.40 16.88
C VAL A 52 -10.28 4.60 18.27
N SER A 53 -10.91 4.05 19.31
CA SER A 53 -10.62 4.33 20.72
C SER A 53 -10.04 3.14 21.48
N ASP A 54 -9.94 1.95 20.88
CA ASP A 54 -9.44 0.76 21.58
C ASP A 54 -8.18 0.21 20.91
N GLY A 55 -7.30 -0.38 21.71
CA GLY A 55 -5.92 -0.72 21.34
C GLY A 55 -5.77 -1.75 20.20
N SER A 56 -6.86 -2.31 19.69
CA SER A 56 -6.94 -3.33 18.64
C SER A 56 -6.83 -2.83 17.20
N ASP A 57 -6.95 -1.53 16.98
CA ASP A 57 -7.27 -1.01 15.65
C ASP A 57 -6.03 -0.50 14.89
N GLY A 58 -4.94 -1.23 15.04
CA GLY A 58 -3.70 -0.96 14.33
C GLY A 58 -3.75 -1.38 12.87
N VAL A 59 -2.81 -0.86 12.09
CA VAL A 59 -2.60 -1.38 10.73
C VAL A 59 -2.15 -2.84 10.83
N GLU A 60 -2.90 -3.73 10.19
CA GLU A 60 -2.56 -5.14 10.05
C GLU A 60 -1.69 -5.34 8.82
N GLU A 61 -0.71 -6.25 8.92
CA GLU A 61 0.19 -6.61 7.82
C GLU A 61 -0.06 -8.06 7.39
N GLU A 62 -0.59 -8.25 6.19
CA GLU A 62 -0.82 -9.57 5.58
C GLU A 62 0.28 -9.89 4.56
N GLN A 63 0.91 -11.05 4.68
CA GLN A 63 1.99 -11.43 3.78
C GLN A 63 1.45 -11.99 2.46
N VAL A 64 1.74 -11.29 1.35
CA VAL A 64 1.33 -11.69 -0.01
C VAL A 64 2.45 -12.43 -0.74
N GLY A 65 3.70 -12.03 -0.53
CA GLY A 65 4.87 -12.62 -1.19
C GLY A 65 5.14 -12.00 -2.56
N THR A 66 5.01 -12.75 -3.65
CA THR A 66 5.19 -12.18 -5.00
C THR A 66 3.86 -11.73 -5.56
N TRP A 67 3.77 -10.48 -5.97
CA TRP A 67 2.54 -9.89 -6.50
C TRP A 67 2.80 -9.21 -7.84
N MET A 68 1.91 -9.43 -8.81
CA MET A 68 1.94 -8.79 -10.12
C MET A 68 0.70 -7.90 -10.27
N GLY A 69 0.94 -6.60 -10.46
CA GLY A 69 -0.09 -5.61 -10.66
C GLY A 69 -0.24 -5.24 -12.13
N ARG A 70 -1.48 -5.12 -12.59
CA ARG A 70 -1.79 -4.54 -13.90
C ARG A 70 -1.84 -3.02 -13.77
N GLY A 71 -1.22 -2.30 -14.69
CA GLY A 71 -1.08 -0.85 -14.62
C GLY A 71 -2.38 -0.05 -14.63
N THR A 72 -3.48 -0.63 -15.13
CA THR A 72 -4.82 -0.03 -15.05
C THR A 72 -5.36 0.05 -13.62
N ASP A 73 -4.85 -0.83 -12.75
CA ASP A 73 -5.35 -1.00 -11.39
C ASP A 73 -4.44 -0.28 -10.39
N ILE A 74 -3.39 0.40 -10.88
CA ILE A 74 -2.43 1.17 -10.08
C ILE A 74 -2.84 2.63 -10.03
N VAL A 75 -3.03 3.16 -8.82
CA VAL A 75 -3.32 4.58 -8.58
C VAL A 75 -2.04 5.36 -8.32
N SER A 76 -1.17 4.85 -7.45
CA SER A 76 0.09 5.51 -7.13
C SER A 76 1.19 4.54 -6.71
N ILE A 77 2.44 4.95 -6.91
CA ILE A 77 3.64 4.23 -6.47
C ILE A 77 4.55 5.23 -5.75
N GLY A 78 4.66 5.09 -4.43
CA GLY A 78 5.51 5.90 -3.56
C GLY A 78 6.78 5.16 -3.17
N LEU A 79 7.91 5.87 -3.15
CA LEU A 79 9.16 5.33 -2.60
C LEU A 79 9.08 5.37 -1.07
N VAL A 80 9.38 4.25 -0.42
CA VAL A 80 9.38 4.15 1.05
C VAL A 80 10.78 4.44 1.58
N ASP A 81 10.86 5.35 2.55
CA ASP A 81 12.09 5.59 3.31
C ASP A 81 12.25 4.49 4.36
N VAL A 82 13.09 3.49 4.02
CA VAL A 82 13.34 2.31 4.86
C VAL A 82 13.91 2.65 6.23
N PHE A 83 14.66 3.76 6.36
CA PHE A 83 15.26 4.14 7.64
C PHE A 83 14.22 4.72 8.58
N LYS A 84 13.31 5.55 8.05
CA LYS A 84 12.19 6.09 8.83
C LYS A 84 11.19 5.01 9.18
N GLU A 85 10.84 4.15 8.22
CA GLU A 85 9.90 3.06 8.47
C GLU A 85 10.43 2.10 9.55
N ALA A 86 11.73 1.81 9.58
CA ALA A 86 12.32 0.95 10.60
C ALA A 86 12.35 1.56 12.02
N GLN A 87 12.19 2.88 12.16
CA GLN A 87 12.10 3.55 13.46
C GLN A 87 10.69 3.52 14.05
N GLU A 88 9.70 3.14 13.24
CA GLU A 88 8.29 3.16 13.61
C GLU A 88 7.76 1.73 13.77
N VAL A 89 6.76 1.57 14.64
CA VAL A 89 6.03 0.30 14.77
C VAL A 89 4.77 0.40 13.92
N VAL A 90 4.71 -0.29 12.78
CA VAL A 90 3.60 -0.19 11.82
C VAL A 90 2.24 -0.51 12.45
N SER A 91 2.17 -1.52 13.33
CA SER A 91 0.94 -1.87 14.05
C SER A 91 0.47 -0.79 15.04
N SER A 92 1.31 0.20 15.35
CA SER A 92 0.93 1.37 16.13
C SER A 92 0.30 2.48 15.27
N TRP A 93 0.40 2.39 13.95
CA TRP A 93 -0.24 3.35 13.06
C TRP A 93 -1.76 3.24 13.15
N ARG A 94 -2.41 4.40 13.02
CA ARG A 94 -3.87 4.54 13.09
C ARG A 94 -4.33 5.39 11.93
N GLY A 95 -5.46 5.00 11.34
CA GLY A 95 -6.03 5.68 10.20
C GLY A 95 -7.17 4.87 9.62
N ARG A 96 -8.00 5.55 8.83
CA ARG A 96 -9.01 4.89 8.01
C ARG A 96 -8.34 4.30 6.77
N ASP A 97 -8.91 3.21 6.28
CA ASP A 97 -8.50 2.60 5.04
C ASP A 97 -8.81 3.50 3.84
N ILE A 98 -8.07 3.29 2.76
CA ILE A 98 -8.18 4.11 1.55
C ILE A 98 -9.48 3.71 0.85
N PRO A 99 -10.41 4.65 0.59
CA PRO A 99 -11.63 4.33 -0.12
C PRO A 99 -11.32 3.94 -1.57
N PRO A 100 -12.14 3.06 -2.19
CA PRO A 100 -11.97 2.74 -3.59
C PRO A 100 -12.18 4.00 -4.44
N SER A 101 -11.46 4.10 -5.55
CA SER A 101 -11.49 5.29 -6.43
C SER A 101 -12.89 5.62 -6.96
N SER A 102 -13.79 4.64 -7.05
CA SER A 102 -15.18 4.82 -7.47
C SER A 102 -16.07 5.49 -6.41
N ALA A 103 -15.70 5.43 -5.12
CA ALA A 103 -16.53 5.97 -4.03
C ALA A 103 -16.56 7.51 -3.98
N LEU A 104 -15.58 8.19 -4.59
CA LEU A 104 -15.49 9.66 -4.65
C LEU A 104 -16.15 10.28 -5.89
N ALA A 105 -16.73 9.47 -6.79
CA ALA A 105 -17.30 9.92 -8.05
C ALA A 105 -18.81 10.26 -7.99
N ALA A 106 -19.39 10.36 -6.79
CA ALA A 106 -20.82 10.64 -6.56
C ALA A 106 -21.05 12.04 -5.97
#